data_AF-A0A7J9VKC5-F1
#
_entry.id   AF-A0A7J9VKC5-F1
#
_cell.length_a   1.000
_cell.length_b   1.000
_cell.length_c   1.000
_cell.angle_alpha   90.00
_cell.angle_beta   90.00
_cell.angle_gamma   90.00
#
_symmetry.space_group_name_H-M   'P 1'
#
loop_
_entity.id
_entity.type
_entity.pdbx_description
1 polymer ?
#
loop_
_entity_poly.entity_id
_entity_poly.type
_entity_poly.pdbx_seq_one_letter_code
_entity_poly.pdbx_strand_id
1 'polypeptide(L)'
;KVWLNGHEWAKRQAIHAGIGFTELSNGFATCTDPAALQAICDRLGPGTINVFFERWMSILPLPLTGADRAAGYWWELSMRQIETSRTVVFDAPRRASSFFEALVADNLDIGRPDRVELIFAGHPRRWGRPPKVEPTYKTRIDTRDTIGVTVNADYKHSRIKQYLKDGRALRIETVINDPGDLLCKRRLPHLEVASHERCKRLGRGFLS
;
A
#
# COMPACT_ATOMS: atom_id res chain seq x y z
N LYS A 1 -10.53 16.82 2.44
CA LYS A 1 -9.77 15.54 2.27
C LYS A 1 -9.54 15.34 0.78
N VAL A 2 -8.36 14.89 0.38
CA VAL A 2 -8.03 14.62 -1.02
C VAL A 2 -7.69 13.14 -1.15
N TRP A 3 -8.14 12.52 -2.24
CA TRP A 3 -7.84 11.13 -2.57
C TRP A 3 -7.04 11.12 -3.86
N LEU A 4 -5.96 10.33 -3.89
CA LEU A 4 -5.12 10.13 -5.06
C LEU A 4 -5.06 8.63 -5.36
N ASN A 5 -5.47 8.24 -6.56
CA ASN A 5 -5.38 6.87 -7.02
C ASN A 5 -4.07 6.66 -7.81
N GLY A 6 -3.12 5.96 -7.22
CA GLY A 6 -1.81 5.71 -7.83
C GLY A 6 -1.85 4.82 -9.08
N HIS A 7 -2.83 3.90 -9.18
CA HIS A 7 -2.96 3.04 -10.37
C HIS A 7 -3.42 3.85 -11.58
N GLU A 8 -4.45 4.66 -11.40
CA GLU A 8 -4.95 5.52 -12.49
C GLU A 8 -3.93 6.58 -12.89
N TRP A 9 -3.17 7.11 -11.92
CA TRP A 9 -2.03 7.97 -12.23
C TRP A 9 -0.99 7.22 -13.07
N ALA A 10 -0.57 6.02 -12.67
CA ALA A 10 0.43 5.23 -13.37
C ALA A 10 -0.02 4.84 -14.79
N LYS A 11 -1.29 4.44 -14.97
CA LYS A 11 -1.88 4.15 -16.29
C LYS A 11 -1.80 5.36 -17.21
N ARG A 12 -2.16 6.55 -16.71
CA ARG A 12 -2.05 7.79 -17.50
C ARG A 12 -0.61 8.13 -17.88
N GLN A 13 0.35 7.92 -16.97
CA GLN A 13 1.77 8.10 -17.28
C GLN A 13 2.26 7.09 -18.32
N ALA A 14 1.83 5.82 -18.23
CA ALA A 14 2.16 4.78 -19.21
C ALA A 14 1.61 5.12 -20.60
N ILE A 15 0.35 5.58 -20.70
CA ILE A 15 -0.25 6.07 -21.94
C ILE A 15 0.58 7.22 -22.53
N HIS A 16 0.95 8.20 -21.70
CA HIS A 16 1.75 9.35 -22.16
C HIS A 16 3.15 8.95 -22.64
N ALA A 17 3.74 7.90 -22.03
CA ALA A 17 5.03 7.34 -22.42
C ALA A 17 4.94 6.35 -23.61
N GLY A 18 3.75 6.09 -24.16
CA GLY A 18 3.56 5.12 -25.25
C GLY A 18 3.74 3.66 -24.82
N ILE A 19 3.66 3.36 -23.52
CA ILE A 19 3.81 2.00 -22.99
C ILE A 19 2.47 1.29 -23.14
N GLY A 20 2.43 0.27 -24.00
CA GLY A 20 1.26 -0.60 -24.16
C GLY A 20 1.05 -1.49 -22.93
N PHE A 21 -0.19 -1.58 -22.45
CA PHE A 21 -0.60 -2.48 -21.36
C PHE A 21 -2.04 -2.94 -21.54
N THR A 22 -2.38 -4.05 -20.88
CA THR A 22 -3.78 -4.45 -20.65
C THR A 22 -4.14 -4.23 -19.19
N GLU A 23 -5.39 -3.88 -18.91
CA GLU A 23 -5.85 -3.55 -17.56
C GLU A 23 -6.20 -4.79 -16.73
N LEU A 24 -5.87 -4.74 -15.44
CA LEU A 24 -6.33 -5.66 -14.41
C LEU A 24 -7.21 -4.90 -13.40
N SER A 25 -8.29 -4.29 -13.90
CA SER A 25 -9.08 -3.29 -13.16
C SER A 25 -8.13 -2.20 -12.62
N ASN A 26 -8.01 -2.02 -11.30
CA ASN A 26 -7.03 -1.14 -10.66
C ASN A 26 -5.61 -1.74 -10.67
N GLY A 27 -5.09 -2.13 -11.83
CA GLY A 27 -3.82 -2.81 -11.98
C GLY A 27 -3.41 -3.01 -13.45
N PHE A 28 -2.24 -3.64 -13.64
CA PHE A 28 -1.68 -3.96 -14.95
C PHE A 28 -1.67 -5.47 -15.13
N ALA A 29 -2.26 -5.93 -16.22
CA ALA A 29 -2.41 -7.33 -16.57
C ALA A 29 -1.26 -7.78 -17.49
N THR A 30 -0.89 -6.95 -18.46
CA THR A 30 0.31 -7.12 -19.29
C THR A 30 0.96 -5.76 -19.47
N CYS A 31 2.25 -5.73 -19.77
CA CYS A 31 2.97 -4.50 -20.09
C CYS A 31 4.07 -4.81 -21.11
N THR A 32 4.20 -3.94 -22.11
CA THR A 32 5.23 -4.02 -23.15
C THR A 32 6.62 -3.63 -22.63
N ASP A 33 6.69 -2.77 -21.61
CA ASP A 33 7.93 -2.41 -20.91
C ASP A 33 7.71 -2.37 -19.39
N PRO A 34 7.84 -3.52 -18.70
CA PRO A 34 7.65 -3.60 -17.25
C PRO A 34 8.67 -2.77 -16.46
N ALA A 35 9.88 -2.56 -16.98
CA ALA A 35 10.91 -1.79 -16.29
C ALA A 35 10.58 -0.29 -16.30
N ALA A 36 10.16 0.24 -17.45
CA ALA A 36 9.68 1.62 -17.55
C ALA A 36 8.39 1.84 -16.73
N LEU A 37 7.48 0.86 -16.70
CA LEU A 37 6.29 0.92 -15.85
C LEU A 37 6.66 0.96 -14.35
N GLN A 38 7.62 0.14 -13.91
CA GLN A 38 8.10 0.18 -12.53
C GLN A 38 8.72 1.55 -12.21
N ALA A 39 9.54 2.09 -13.11
CA ALA A 39 10.11 3.43 -12.95
C ALA A 39 9.03 4.53 -12.88
N ILE A 40 7.93 4.40 -13.62
CA ILE A 40 6.75 5.27 -13.48
C ILE A 40 6.19 5.17 -12.06
N CYS A 41 5.91 3.97 -11.57
CA CYS A 41 5.35 3.74 -10.24
C CYS A 41 6.26 4.31 -9.14
N ASP A 42 7.57 4.12 -9.26
CA ASP A 42 8.57 4.60 -8.28
C ASP A 42 8.66 6.13 -8.22
N ARG A 43 8.25 6.85 -9.28
CA ARG A 43 8.15 8.32 -9.27
C ARG A 43 6.96 8.85 -8.47
N LEU A 44 6.00 8.02 -8.08
CA LEU A 44 4.85 8.47 -7.28
C LEU A 44 5.24 8.63 -5.80
N GLY A 45 6.03 9.66 -5.52
CA GLY A 45 6.50 10.01 -4.17
C GLY A 45 5.92 11.32 -3.62
N PRO A 46 6.41 11.79 -2.46
CA PRO A 46 5.99 13.03 -1.82
C PRO A 46 5.97 14.25 -2.75
N GLY A 47 7.00 14.42 -3.58
CA GLY A 47 7.08 15.55 -4.51
C GLY A 47 5.96 15.56 -5.55
N THR A 48 5.71 14.42 -6.20
CA THR A 48 4.63 14.26 -7.19
C THR A 48 3.24 14.51 -6.55
N ILE A 49 3.03 14.03 -5.33
CA ILE A 49 1.77 14.23 -4.60
C ILE A 49 1.60 15.68 -4.16
N ASN A 50 2.68 16.36 -3.74
CA ASN A 50 2.65 17.80 -3.43
C ASN A 50 2.23 18.62 -4.64
N VAL A 51 2.86 18.41 -5.80
CA VAL A 51 2.53 19.14 -7.04
C VAL A 51 1.07 18.89 -7.45
N PHE A 52 0.58 17.65 -7.33
CA PHE A 52 -0.82 17.34 -7.57
C PHE A 52 -1.75 18.15 -6.66
N PHE A 53 -1.43 18.25 -5.37
CA PHE A 53 -2.23 18.99 -4.40
C PHE A 53 -2.18 20.50 -4.63
N GLU A 54 -0.98 21.06 -4.86
CA GLU A 54 -0.77 22.48 -5.16
C GLU A 54 -1.57 22.92 -6.38
N ARG A 55 -1.63 22.09 -7.43
CA ARG A 55 -2.47 22.36 -8.60
C ARG A 55 -3.93 22.56 -8.21
N TRP A 56 -4.52 21.67 -7.41
CA TRP A 56 -5.91 21.80 -6.99
C TRP A 56 -6.13 22.98 -6.03
N MET A 57 -5.18 23.22 -5.12
CA MET A 57 -5.20 24.38 -4.23
C MET A 57 -5.17 25.72 -4.97
N SER A 58 -4.56 25.78 -6.15
CA SER A 58 -4.55 26.99 -6.96
C SER A 58 -5.89 27.32 -7.63
N ILE A 59 -6.81 26.35 -7.71
CA ILE A 59 -8.08 26.47 -8.45
C ILE A 59 -9.28 26.49 -7.50
N LEU A 60 -9.22 25.73 -6.41
CA LEU A 60 -10.32 25.64 -5.46
C LEU A 60 -10.39 26.88 -4.56
N PRO A 61 -11.59 27.33 -4.17
CA PRO A 61 -11.72 28.37 -3.15
C PRO A 61 -11.18 27.85 -1.82
N LEU A 62 -10.19 28.54 -1.26
CA LEU A 62 -9.51 28.14 -0.02
C LEU A 62 -9.82 29.09 1.14
N PRO A 63 -9.83 28.59 2.39
CA PRO A 63 -10.00 29.44 3.57
C PRO A 63 -8.83 30.42 3.79
N LEU A 64 -7.61 30.03 3.42
CA LEU A 64 -6.43 30.90 3.52
C LEU A 64 -6.34 31.83 2.31
N THR A 65 -6.40 33.12 2.59
CA THR A 65 -6.30 34.20 1.61
C THR A 65 -4.85 34.44 1.19
N GLY A 66 -4.64 35.33 0.22
CA GLY A 66 -3.30 35.80 -0.13
C GLY A 66 -2.58 36.47 1.05
N ALA A 67 -3.32 37.21 1.89
CA ALA A 67 -2.76 37.88 3.07
C ALA A 67 -2.28 36.89 4.13
N ASP A 68 -3.04 35.81 4.37
CA ASP A 68 -2.64 34.79 5.34
C ASP A 68 -1.34 34.09 4.89
N ARG A 69 -1.21 33.80 3.59
CA ARG A 69 0.02 33.21 3.04
C ARG A 69 1.21 34.17 3.14
N ALA A 70 0.99 35.46 2.90
CA ALA A 70 2.02 36.48 3.09
C ALA A 70 2.45 36.63 4.56
N ALA A 71 1.54 36.35 5.50
CA ALA A 71 1.83 36.29 6.94
C ALA A 71 2.48 34.95 7.38
N GLY A 72 2.76 34.03 6.45
CA GLY A 72 3.44 32.76 6.73
C GLY A 72 2.52 31.58 7.06
N TYR A 73 1.19 31.74 6.96
CA TYR A 73 0.27 30.63 7.14
C TYR A 73 0.27 29.72 5.92
N TRP A 74 0.55 28.43 6.14
CA TRP A 74 0.60 27.44 5.08
C TRP A 74 -0.07 26.13 5.47
N TRP A 75 -0.41 25.33 4.45
CA TRP A 75 -0.99 24.00 4.61
C TRP A 75 0.11 22.95 4.68
N GLU A 76 -0.06 21.95 5.53
CA GLU A 76 0.74 20.73 5.47
C GLU A 76 -0.13 19.51 5.19
N LEU A 77 0.37 18.63 4.32
CA LEU A 77 -0.30 17.38 4.00
C LEU A 77 -0.04 16.33 5.08
N SER A 78 -1.13 15.88 5.69
CA SER A 78 -1.16 14.75 6.63
C SER A 78 -1.80 13.53 5.97
N MET A 79 -1.09 12.41 5.99
CA MET A 79 -1.50 11.11 5.46
C MET A 79 -2.52 10.49 6.41
N ARG A 80 -3.80 10.54 6.01
CA ARG A 80 -4.90 9.94 6.78
C ARG A 80 -5.05 8.44 6.52
N GLN A 81 -4.81 8.01 5.29
CA GLN A 81 -4.86 6.61 4.89
C GLN A 81 -3.87 6.43 3.73
N ILE A 82 -3.07 5.38 3.79
CA ILE A 82 -2.11 5.03 2.75
C ILE A 82 -2.43 3.60 2.31
N GLU A 83 -2.63 3.43 1.01
CA GLU A 83 -2.82 2.11 0.41
C GLU A 83 -1.71 1.87 -0.60
N THR A 84 -0.96 0.80 -0.39
CA THR A 84 0.06 0.35 -1.34
C THR A 84 -0.27 -1.07 -1.79
N SER A 85 0.12 -1.41 -3.01
CA SER A 85 -0.09 -2.75 -3.52
C SER A 85 1.13 -3.24 -4.27
N ARG A 86 1.50 -4.50 -4.03
CA ARG A 86 2.37 -5.27 -4.89
C ARG A 86 1.51 -6.28 -5.64
N THR A 87 1.68 -6.39 -6.94
CA THR A 87 0.92 -7.34 -7.77
C THR A 87 1.91 -8.18 -8.57
N VAL A 88 1.85 -9.49 -8.37
CA VAL A 88 2.62 -10.48 -9.13
C VAL A 88 1.66 -11.09 -10.13
N VAL A 89 1.90 -10.85 -11.42
CA VAL A 89 1.05 -11.38 -12.49
C VAL A 89 1.68 -12.66 -13.03
N PHE A 90 0.88 -13.72 -13.13
CA PHE A 90 1.32 -15.00 -13.65
C PHE A 90 1.08 -15.10 -15.15
N ASP A 91 2.03 -15.71 -15.84
CA ASP A 91 1.97 -16.05 -17.27
C ASP A 91 0.98 -17.19 -17.56
N ALA A 92 0.77 -18.11 -16.61
CA ALA A 92 -0.19 -19.19 -16.70
C ALA A 92 -1.18 -19.17 -15.52
N PRO A 93 -2.50 -18.96 -15.76
CA PRO A 93 -3.51 -18.91 -14.70
C PRO A 93 -3.52 -20.12 -13.75
N ARG A 94 -3.29 -21.34 -14.28
CA ARG A 94 -3.25 -22.55 -13.44
C ARG A 94 -2.14 -22.50 -12.38
N ARG A 95 -0.97 -21.92 -12.72
CA ARG A 95 0.13 -21.73 -11.77
C ARG A 95 -0.24 -20.73 -10.68
N ALA A 96 -1.05 -19.72 -11.02
CA ALA A 96 -1.54 -18.73 -10.05
C ALA A 96 -2.47 -19.37 -9.01
N SER A 97 -3.42 -20.21 -9.45
CA SER A 97 -4.32 -20.95 -8.56
C SER A 97 -3.58 -21.89 -7.63
N SER A 98 -2.72 -22.77 -8.16
CA SER A 98 -1.97 -23.73 -7.32
C SER A 98 -1.02 -23.04 -6.34
N PHE A 99 -0.36 -21.95 -6.77
CA PHE A 99 0.48 -21.14 -5.88
C PHE A 99 -0.35 -20.52 -4.75
N PHE A 100 -1.52 -19.97 -5.08
CA PHE A 100 -2.38 -19.33 -4.09
C PHE A 100 -3.00 -20.34 -3.12
N GLU A 101 -3.40 -21.52 -3.59
CA GLU A 101 -3.90 -22.60 -2.73
C GLU A 101 -2.84 -23.06 -1.73
N ALA A 102 -1.60 -23.29 -2.19
CA ALA A 102 -0.47 -23.61 -1.31
C ALA A 102 -0.24 -22.49 -0.30
N LEU A 103 -0.24 -21.23 -0.75
CA LEU A 103 -0.11 -20.08 0.13
C LEU A 103 -1.21 -20.03 1.20
N VAL A 104 -2.48 -20.25 0.83
CA VAL A 104 -3.59 -20.26 1.79
C VAL A 104 -3.43 -21.41 2.79
N ALA A 105 -3.00 -22.60 2.33
CA ALA A 105 -2.76 -23.75 3.18
C ALA A 105 -1.65 -23.48 4.21
N ASP A 106 -0.52 -22.92 3.78
CA ASP A 106 0.61 -22.56 4.66
C ASP A 106 0.24 -21.43 5.63
N ASN A 107 -0.72 -20.57 5.25
CA ASN A 107 -1.19 -19.45 6.06
C ASN A 107 -2.31 -19.79 7.05
N LEU A 108 -2.86 -21.01 7.04
CA LEU A 108 -3.82 -21.46 8.06
C LEU A 108 -3.25 -21.34 9.49
N ASP A 109 -1.92 -21.49 9.63
CA ASP A 109 -1.19 -21.40 10.90
C ASP A 109 -0.58 -20.01 11.18
N ILE A 110 -0.74 -19.02 10.29
CA ILE A 110 -0.30 -17.63 10.52
C ILE A 110 -1.24 -16.92 11.52
N GLY A 111 -1.54 -17.55 12.66
CA GLY A 111 -2.29 -16.97 13.76
C GLY A 111 -1.43 -16.36 14.86
N ARG A 112 -0.09 -16.51 14.81
CA ARG A 112 0.76 -16.13 15.94
C ARG A 112 1.10 -14.63 15.96
N PRO A 113 0.76 -13.92 17.06
CA PRO A 113 1.00 -12.49 17.26
C PRO A 113 2.42 -11.99 16.93
N ASP A 114 3.43 -12.78 17.26
CA ASP A 114 4.85 -12.48 17.09
C ASP A 114 5.26 -12.28 15.62
N ARG A 115 4.70 -13.08 14.71
CA ARG A 115 4.97 -12.95 13.26
C ARG A 115 4.30 -11.72 12.66
N VAL A 116 3.08 -11.40 13.10
CA VAL A 116 2.36 -10.21 12.63
C VAL A 116 3.01 -8.93 13.17
N GLU A 117 3.55 -8.96 14.40
CA GLU A 117 4.39 -7.86 14.92
C GLU A 117 5.63 -7.63 14.05
N LEU A 118 6.35 -8.69 13.70
CA LEU A 118 7.52 -8.62 12.81
C LEU A 118 7.18 -8.01 11.44
N ILE A 119 6.04 -8.42 10.89
CA ILE A 119 5.44 -7.97 9.63
C ILE A 119 5.19 -6.45 9.67
N PHE A 120 4.43 -5.97 10.66
CA PHE A 120 4.07 -4.55 10.72
C PHE A 120 5.14 -3.68 11.36
N ALA A 121 5.75 -4.09 12.46
CA ALA A 121 6.65 -3.30 13.31
C ALA A 121 8.16 -3.47 13.02
N GLY A 122 8.56 -4.57 12.37
CA GLY A 122 9.97 -4.99 12.35
C GLY A 122 10.45 -5.41 13.75
N HIS A 123 11.68 -5.95 13.87
CA HIS A 123 12.21 -6.32 15.19
C HIS A 123 12.17 -5.14 16.17
N PRO A 124 11.44 -5.26 17.29
CA PRO A 124 11.42 -4.21 18.29
C PRO A 124 12.79 -4.16 18.98
N ARG A 125 13.65 -3.23 18.56
CA ARG A 125 14.71 -2.70 19.42
C ARG A 125 14.05 -1.83 20.49
N ARG A 126 13.42 -2.45 21.49
CA ARG A 126 13.05 -1.78 22.73
C ARG A 126 13.58 -2.59 23.89
N TRP A 127 14.79 -2.27 24.31
CA TRP A 127 15.27 -2.62 25.63
C TRP A 127 14.41 -1.88 26.67
N GLY A 128 13.71 -2.64 27.52
CA GLY A 128 13.33 -2.17 28.87
C GLY A 128 11.90 -1.68 29.12
N ARG A 129 10.95 -1.72 28.17
CA ARG A 129 9.54 -1.46 28.52
C ARG A 129 8.54 -2.19 27.63
N PRO A 130 7.76 -3.16 28.17
CA PRO A 130 6.68 -3.76 27.41
C PRO A 130 5.63 -2.69 27.06
N PRO A 131 5.00 -2.78 25.87
CA PRO A 131 3.93 -1.86 25.48
C PRO A 131 2.78 -1.93 26.50
N LYS A 132 2.20 -0.75 26.81
CA LYS A 132 1.13 -0.58 27.82
C LYS A 132 -0.19 -1.30 27.44
N VAL A 133 -0.30 -1.73 26.19
CA VAL A 133 -1.44 -2.48 25.62
C VAL A 133 -0.85 -3.55 24.71
N GLU A 134 -1.26 -4.80 24.89
CA GLU A 134 -0.91 -5.85 23.95
C GLU A 134 -1.51 -5.53 22.57
N PRO A 135 -0.67 -5.40 21.52
CA PRO A 135 -1.19 -5.19 20.19
C PRO A 135 -2.14 -6.32 19.77
N THR A 136 -3.32 -5.96 19.26
CA THR A 136 -4.27 -6.95 18.74
C THR A 136 -3.85 -7.34 17.33
N TYR A 137 -3.53 -8.63 17.17
CA TYR A 137 -3.22 -9.25 15.88
C TYR A 137 -4.35 -10.19 15.51
N LYS A 138 -4.76 -10.16 14.25
CA LYS A 138 -5.77 -11.10 13.75
C LYS A 138 -5.40 -11.53 12.34
N THR A 139 -5.30 -12.82 12.13
CA THR A 139 -5.27 -13.39 10.79
C THR A 139 -6.60 -14.06 10.52
N ARG A 140 -7.17 -13.82 9.34
CA ARG A 140 -8.40 -14.48 8.91
C ARG A 140 -8.37 -14.77 7.43
N ILE A 141 -8.91 -15.92 7.08
CA ILE A 141 -9.24 -16.27 5.72
C ILE A 141 -10.69 -15.85 5.51
N ASP A 142 -10.92 -14.93 4.59
CA ASP A 142 -12.26 -14.47 4.22
C ASP A 142 -12.64 -15.07 2.87
N THR A 143 -13.68 -15.90 2.87
CA THR A 143 -14.24 -16.52 1.66
C THR A 143 -15.44 -15.77 1.10
N ARG A 144 -15.89 -14.72 1.79
CA ARG A 144 -17.08 -13.91 1.43
C ARG A 144 -16.72 -12.62 0.70
N ASP A 145 -15.43 -12.32 0.52
CA ASP A 145 -15.02 -11.16 -0.26
C ASP A 145 -15.45 -11.35 -1.72
N THR A 146 -15.93 -10.29 -2.36
CA THR A 146 -16.33 -10.26 -3.77
C THR A 146 -15.22 -10.68 -4.75
N ILE A 147 -13.98 -10.74 -4.26
CA ILE A 147 -12.77 -11.09 -5.00
C ILE A 147 -12.35 -12.56 -4.74
N GLY A 148 -13.09 -13.30 -3.92
CA GLY A 148 -12.81 -14.69 -3.54
C GLY A 148 -12.03 -14.82 -2.23
N VAL A 149 -11.30 -15.92 -2.07
CA VAL A 149 -10.52 -16.23 -0.87
C VAL A 149 -9.47 -15.14 -0.65
N THR A 150 -9.47 -14.51 0.52
CA THR A 150 -8.53 -13.46 0.90
C THR A 150 -7.89 -13.79 2.25
N VAL A 151 -6.56 -13.80 2.29
CA VAL A 151 -5.79 -13.85 3.54
C VAL A 151 -5.63 -12.43 4.07
N ASN A 152 -6.12 -12.17 5.27
CA ASN A 152 -5.99 -10.86 5.92
C ASN A 152 -5.09 -11.01 7.14
N ALA A 153 -4.17 -10.06 7.33
CA ALA A 153 -3.46 -9.84 8.58
C ALA A 153 -3.76 -8.42 9.08
N ASP A 154 -4.42 -8.30 10.22
CA ASP A 154 -4.79 -7.03 10.85
C ASP A 154 -3.80 -6.71 11.99
N TYR A 155 -3.35 -5.45 12.07
CA TYR A 155 -2.54 -4.89 13.14
C TYR A 155 -3.05 -3.50 13.51
N LYS A 156 -3.65 -3.38 14.70
CA LYS A 156 -4.29 -2.13 15.17
C LYS A 156 -5.21 -1.55 14.08
N HIS A 157 -4.93 -0.36 13.55
CA HIS A 157 -5.72 0.29 12.50
C HIS A 157 -5.20 0.01 11.08
N SER A 158 -4.23 -0.88 10.92
CA SER A 158 -3.64 -1.23 9.62
C SER A 158 -3.94 -2.68 9.27
N ARG A 159 -3.94 -3.00 7.98
CA ARG A 159 -4.19 -4.36 7.49
C ARG A 159 -3.38 -4.66 6.25
N ILE A 160 -3.05 -5.92 6.07
CA ILE A 160 -2.52 -6.48 4.83
C ILE A 160 -3.54 -7.48 4.31
N LYS A 161 -3.84 -7.38 3.01
CA LYS A 161 -4.69 -8.32 2.29
C LYS A 161 -3.88 -9.00 1.22
N GLN A 162 -4.02 -10.31 1.11
CA GLN A 162 -3.49 -11.08 0.00
C GLN A 162 -4.60 -11.89 -0.64
N TYR A 163 -4.73 -11.76 -1.96
CA TYR A 163 -5.78 -12.43 -2.72
C TYR A 163 -5.35 -12.68 -4.16
N LEU A 164 -6.01 -13.63 -4.81
CA LEU A 164 -5.85 -13.89 -6.24
C LEU A 164 -6.84 -13.06 -7.05
N LYS A 165 -6.33 -12.06 -7.77
CA LYS A 165 -7.10 -11.18 -8.64
C LYS A 165 -7.29 -11.79 -10.03
N ASP A 166 -8.54 -11.85 -10.47
CA ASP A 166 -9.00 -12.35 -11.78
C ASP A 166 -8.41 -13.72 -12.15
N GLY A 167 -8.11 -14.57 -11.16
CA GLY A 167 -7.50 -15.89 -11.35
C GLY A 167 -6.08 -15.89 -11.92
N ARG A 168 -5.41 -14.73 -12.00
CA ARG A 168 -4.16 -14.56 -12.76
C ARG A 168 -3.08 -13.73 -12.06
N ALA A 169 -3.42 -13.00 -11.00
CA ALA A 169 -2.46 -12.11 -10.35
C ALA A 169 -2.60 -12.15 -8.83
N LEU A 170 -1.52 -12.49 -8.15
CA LEU A 170 -1.46 -12.42 -6.69
C LEU A 170 -1.24 -10.97 -6.28
N ARG A 171 -2.18 -10.42 -5.53
CA ARG A 171 -2.11 -9.05 -5.05
C ARG A 171 -1.95 -9.02 -3.54
N ILE A 172 -0.94 -8.28 -3.09
CA ILE A 172 -0.66 -7.98 -1.69
C ILE A 172 -0.93 -6.49 -1.51
N GLU A 173 -1.97 -6.14 -0.76
CA GLU A 173 -2.35 -4.77 -0.45
C GLU A 173 -2.06 -4.47 1.00
N THR A 174 -1.43 -3.34 1.28
CA THR A 174 -1.20 -2.82 2.63
C THR A 174 -1.98 -1.53 2.79
N VAL A 175 -2.88 -1.51 3.76
CA VAL A 175 -3.69 -0.35 4.14
C VAL A 175 -3.25 0.13 5.51
N ILE A 176 -2.83 1.38 5.61
CA ILE A 176 -2.38 2.02 6.85
C ILE A 176 -3.35 3.17 7.14
N ASN A 177 -4.24 3.00 8.12
CA ASN A 177 -5.16 4.06 8.55
C ASN A 177 -4.59 4.97 9.65
N ASP A 178 -3.53 4.52 10.34
CA ASP A 178 -2.77 5.37 11.25
C ASP A 178 -1.26 5.09 11.15
N PRO A 179 -0.47 5.98 10.52
CA PRO A 179 0.99 5.86 10.48
C PRO A 179 1.64 5.74 11.87
N GLY A 180 1.00 6.28 12.93
CA GLY A 180 1.49 6.20 14.30
C GLY A 180 1.56 4.78 14.85
N ASP A 181 0.68 3.89 14.39
CA ASP A 181 0.73 2.46 14.73
C ASP A 181 2.06 1.83 14.27
N LEU A 182 2.62 2.37 13.19
CA LEU A 182 3.86 1.93 12.60
C LEU A 182 5.08 2.76 13.04
N LEU A 183 4.96 3.55 14.12
CA LEU A 183 5.99 4.49 14.57
C LEU A 183 6.42 5.48 13.47
N CYS A 184 5.53 5.73 12.50
CA CYS A 184 5.75 6.66 11.41
C CYS A 184 5.00 7.97 11.69
N LYS A 185 5.64 9.09 11.37
CA LYS A 185 5.00 10.40 11.41
C LYS A 185 3.97 10.52 10.27
N ARG A 186 2.95 11.36 10.46
CA ARG A 186 1.80 11.45 9.54
C ARG A 186 2.03 12.41 8.35
N ARG A 187 3.04 13.27 8.38
CA ARG A 187 3.28 14.24 7.29
C ARG A 187 3.77 13.54 6.02
N LEU A 188 3.38 14.04 4.85
CA LEU A 188 3.71 13.46 3.54
C LEU A 188 5.21 13.17 3.29
N PRO A 189 6.19 13.97 3.78
CA PRO A 189 7.60 13.63 3.64
C PRO A 189 8.00 12.26 4.24
N HIS A 190 7.17 11.68 5.11
CA HIS A 190 7.39 10.36 5.69
C HIS A 190 6.71 9.22 4.92
N LEU A 191 6.13 9.48 3.73
CA LEU A 191 5.45 8.49 2.92
C LEU A 191 6.36 7.30 2.56
N GLU A 192 7.63 7.53 2.25
CA GLU A 192 8.57 6.45 1.92
C GLU A 192 8.79 5.50 3.09
N VAL A 193 8.94 6.03 4.31
CA VAL A 193 9.07 5.21 5.52
C VAL A 193 7.78 4.39 5.75
N ALA A 194 6.61 4.99 5.50
CA ALA A 194 5.33 4.30 5.60
C ALA A 194 5.11 3.23 4.51
N SER A 195 5.63 3.45 3.30
CA SER A 195 5.34 2.63 2.11
C SER A 195 6.42 1.60 1.77
N HIS A 196 7.68 1.82 2.15
CA HIS A 196 8.83 1.16 1.54
C HIS A 196 9.65 0.28 2.53
N GLU A 197 9.94 0.75 3.75
CA GLU A 197 10.78 0.02 4.71
C GLU A 197 10.11 -1.19 5.38
N ARG A 198 8.78 -1.18 5.47
CA ARG A 198 7.98 -2.28 6.04
C ARG A 198 7.48 -3.23 4.95
N CYS A 199 6.96 -2.72 3.83
CA CYS A 199 6.51 -3.54 2.68
C CYS A 199 7.58 -4.45 2.07
N LYS A 200 8.87 -4.07 2.05
CA LYS A 200 9.96 -4.95 1.58
C LYS A 200 10.24 -6.12 2.54
N ARG A 201 10.04 -5.93 3.84
CA ARG A 201 10.16 -6.99 4.87
C ARG A 201 8.95 -7.93 4.83
N LEU A 202 7.77 -7.35 4.60
CA LEU A 202 6.49 -8.03 4.46
C LEU A 202 6.49 -9.09 3.35
N GLY A 203 6.99 -8.74 2.15
CA GLY A 203 7.07 -9.70 1.05
C GLY A 203 8.05 -10.85 1.26
N ARG A 204 9.03 -10.73 2.17
CA ARG A 204 9.98 -11.81 2.46
C ARG A 204 9.48 -12.82 3.48
N GLY A 205 8.63 -12.41 4.42
CA GLY A 205 8.06 -13.31 5.44
C GLY A 205 6.75 -13.99 5.04
N PHE A 206 6.09 -13.51 3.98
CA PHE A 206 4.82 -14.06 3.46
C PHE A 206 5.00 -14.93 2.21
N LEU A 207 6.21 -14.98 1.66
CA LEU A 207 6.59 -15.80 0.50
C LEU A 207 7.72 -16.81 0.83
N SER A 208 8.10 -16.92 2.12
CA SER A 208 9.11 -17.85 2.63
C SER A 208 8.48 -19.13 3.15
#